data_AF-A0A378UI04-F1
#
_entry.id   AF-A0A378UI04-F1
#
_cell.length_a   1.000
_cell.length_b   1.000
_cell.length_c   1.000
_cell.angle_alpha   90.00
_cell.angle_beta   90.00
_cell.angle_gamma   90.00
#
_symmetry.space_group_name_H-M   'P 1'
#
loop_
_entity.id
_entity.type
_entity.pdbx_description
1 polymer ?
#
loop_
_entity_poly.entity_id
_entity_poly.type
_entity_poly.pdbx_seq_one_letter_code
_entity_poly.pdbx_strand_id
1 'polypeptide(L)'
;MRQMHTDMARVEHLLPETVLDIVAVIGIQATMDLVRAIGGARFKFGKGRRDTPRLNILFSAIGEAKTYELLKIYGGEELYVPRCEEALRALRNEKFMQDFLDLTERQGVSKLLAMSTLCPRYQISDRTGYTIIRSKCEPVSHQIALF
;
A
#
# COMPACT_ATOMS: atom_id res chain seq x y z
N MET A 1 3.44 12.09 13.44
CA MET A 1 4.43 12.03 12.33
C MET A 1 5.33 10.78 12.35
N ARG A 2 5.27 9.89 13.38
CA ARG A 2 6.19 8.74 13.52
C ARG A 2 5.84 7.48 12.72
N GLN A 3 4.62 7.39 12.16
CA GLN A 3 4.10 6.18 11.51
C GLN A 3 4.54 6.05 10.03
N MET A 4 4.64 7.17 9.30
CA MET A 4 4.92 7.15 7.85
C MET A 4 6.33 6.68 7.46
N HIS A 5 7.31 6.78 8.36
CA HIS A 5 8.70 6.42 8.07
C HIS A 5 8.94 4.90 8.15
N THR A 6 8.16 4.20 9.00
CA THR A 6 8.31 2.75 9.21
C THR A 6 7.73 1.94 8.06
N ASP A 7 6.66 2.43 7.44
CA ASP A 7 5.94 1.71 6.38
C ASP A 7 6.75 1.66 5.07
N MET A 8 7.59 2.69 4.81
CA MET A 8 8.37 2.83 3.57
C MET A 8 9.53 1.81 3.49
N ALA A 9 10.39 1.76 4.51
CA ALA A 9 11.57 0.89 4.54
C ALA A 9 11.25 -0.61 4.40
N ARG A 10 10.03 -1.03 4.74
CA ARG A 10 9.61 -2.44 4.67
C ARG A 10 9.11 -2.86 3.30
N VAL A 11 8.73 -1.93 2.43
CA VAL A 11 8.21 -2.27 1.09
C VAL A 11 9.04 -1.73 -0.04
N GLU A 12 9.98 -0.82 0.20
CA GLU A 12 10.91 -0.31 -0.81
C GLU A 12 11.56 -1.44 -1.64
N HIS A 13 12.03 -2.50 -0.99
CA HIS A 13 12.66 -3.64 -1.66
C HIS A 13 11.71 -4.48 -2.55
N LEU A 14 10.39 -4.27 -2.42
CA LEU A 14 9.35 -4.92 -3.23
C LEU A 14 8.86 -4.02 -4.37
N LEU A 15 9.31 -2.77 -4.43
CA LEU A 15 8.87 -1.80 -5.42
C LEU A 15 9.82 -1.76 -6.62
N PRO A 16 9.30 -1.76 -7.85
CA PRO A 16 10.10 -1.46 -9.03
C PRO A 16 10.66 -0.03 -8.99
N GLU A 17 11.79 0.20 -9.67
CA GLU A 17 12.48 1.49 -9.72
C GLU A 17 11.55 2.66 -10.10
N THR A 18 10.74 2.51 -11.16
CA THR A 18 9.76 3.53 -11.56
C THR A 18 8.78 3.90 -10.45
N VAL A 19 8.42 2.95 -9.59
CA VAL A 19 7.50 3.20 -8.48
C VAL A 19 8.22 3.88 -7.32
N LEU A 20 9.49 3.55 -7.08
CA LEU A 20 10.34 4.27 -6.11
C LEU A 20 10.48 5.75 -6.49
N ASP A 21 10.64 6.06 -7.78
CA ASP A 21 10.67 7.45 -8.25
C ASP A 21 9.36 8.18 -7.94
N ILE A 22 8.22 7.53 -8.20
CA ILE A 22 6.90 8.09 -7.88
C ILE A 22 6.76 8.29 -6.35
N VAL A 23 7.22 7.33 -5.53
CA VAL A 23 7.27 7.48 -4.07
C VAL A 23 8.08 8.70 -3.65
N ALA A 24 9.22 8.98 -4.28
CA ALA A 24 10.03 10.15 -3.96
C ALA A 24 9.30 11.47 -4.27
N VAL A 25 8.38 11.48 -5.25
CA VAL A 25 7.60 12.67 -5.63
C VAL A 25 6.40 12.88 -4.71
N ILE A 26 5.53 11.87 -4.56
CA ILE A 26 4.22 12.06 -3.89
C ILE A 26 4.11 11.39 -2.51
N GLY A 27 5.12 10.62 -2.11
CA GLY A 27 5.15 9.86 -0.87
C GLY A 27 4.46 8.49 -0.98
N ILE A 28 4.87 7.56 -0.11
CA ILE A 28 4.47 6.14 -0.20
C ILE A 28 2.96 5.94 -0.23
N GLN A 29 2.21 6.60 0.66
CA GLN A 29 0.77 6.41 0.77
C GLN A 29 0.04 6.79 -0.53
N ALA A 30 0.34 7.99 -1.06
CA ALA A 30 -0.24 8.46 -2.31
C ALA A 30 0.19 7.56 -3.48
N THR A 31 1.43 7.08 -3.51
CA THR A 31 1.87 6.12 -4.54
C THR A 31 1.07 4.82 -4.47
N MET A 32 0.79 4.29 -3.29
CA MET A 32 -0.01 3.07 -3.19
C MET A 32 -1.45 3.29 -3.64
N ASP A 33 -2.04 4.45 -3.32
CA ASP A 33 -3.39 4.80 -3.77
C ASP A 33 -3.44 4.99 -5.29
N LEU A 34 -2.40 5.59 -5.88
CA LEU A 34 -2.21 5.66 -7.33
C LEU A 34 -2.12 4.25 -7.94
N VAL A 35 -1.27 3.37 -7.41
CA VAL A 35 -1.09 2.00 -7.91
C VAL A 35 -2.38 1.19 -7.80
N ARG A 36 -3.18 1.36 -6.72
CA ARG A 36 -4.51 0.74 -6.61
C ARG A 36 -5.46 1.22 -7.71
N ALA A 37 -5.39 2.49 -8.09
CA ALA A 37 -6.29 3.07 -9.07
C ALA A 37 -5.93 2.71 -10.52
N ILE A 38 -4.64 2.69 -10.87
CA ILE A 38 -4.19 2.58 -12.28
C ILE A 38 -3.11 1.53 -12.53
N GLY A 39 -2.71 0.77 -11.51
CA GLY A 39 -1.70 -0.27 -11.63
C GLY A 39 -2.10 -1.39 -12.60
N GLY A 40 -1.11 -1.90 -13.34
CA GLY A 40 -1.28 -2.96 -14.33
C GLY A 40 -1.65 -2.47 -15.72
N ALA A 41 -1.69 -1.16 -15.96
CA ALA A 41 -2.00 -0.57 -17.26
C ALA A 41 -0.97 0.48 -17.66
N ARG A 42 -0.90 0.77 -18.98
CA ARG A 42 -0.28 2.00 -19.47
C ARG A 42 -1.21 3.16 -19.18
N PHE A 43 -0.68 4.23 -18.58
CA PHE A 43 -1.44 5.41 -18.23
C PHE A 43 -0.80 6.64 -18.86
N LYS A 44 -1.60 7.40 -19.62
CA LYS A 44 -1.20 8.67 -20.21
C LYS A 44 -1.44 9.80 -19.22
N PHE A 45 -0.37 10.36 -18.69
CA PHE A 45 -0.40 11.51 -17.79
C PHE A 45 -0.62 12.77 -18.62
N GLY A 46 -1.79 13.38 -18.49
CA GLY A 46 -2.07 14.67 -19.15
C GLY A 46 -1.23 15.80 -18.54
N LYS A 47 -1.13 16.95 -19.22
CA LYS A 47 -0.42 18.13 -18.69
C LYS A 47 -1.19 18.90 -17.60
N GLY A 48 -2.33 18.37 -17.12
CA GLY A 48 -3.15 19.02 -16.08
C GLY A 48 -3.86 20.32 -16.49
N ARG A 49 -3.92 20.64 -17.79
CA ARG A 49 -4.46 21.91 -18.31
C ARG A 49 -5.95 21.89 -18.66
N ARG A 50 -6.54 20.70 -18.76
CA ARG A 50 -7.94 20.48 -19.10
C ARG A 50 -8.49 19.44 -18.16
N ASP A 51 -9.75 19.60 -17.79
CA ASP A 51 -10.49 18.53 -17.13
C ASP A 51 -10.63 17.36 -18.11
N THR A 52 -10.18 16.18 -17.68
CA THR A 52 -10.20 14.96 -18.48
C THR A 52 -10.50 13.77 -17.56
N PRO A 53 -11.11 12.68 -18.08
CA PRO A 53 -11.36 11.48 -17.28
C PRO A 53 -10.10 10.94 -16.58
N ARG A 54 -8.93 11.00 -17.25
CA ARG A 54 -7.66 10.58 -16.67
C ARG A 54 -7.22 11.48 -15.51
N LEU A 55 -7.40 12.79 -15.63
CA LEU A 55 -7.10 13.72 -14.54
C LEU A 55 -8.00 13.44 -13.32
N ASN A 56 -9.29 13.17 -13.55
CA ASN A 56 -10.24 12.86 -12.48
C ASN A 56 -9.94 11.54 -11.75
N ILE A 57 -9.40 10.54 -12.46
CA ILE A 57 -8.87 9.32 -11.82
C ILE A 57 -7.74 9.67 -10.85
N LEU A 58 -6.79 10.51 -11.26
CA LEU A 58 -5.67 10.92 -10.39
C LEU A 58 -6.16 11.74 -9.19
N PHE A 59 -7.05 12.71 -9.40
CA PHE A 59 -7.64 13.49 -8.32
C PHE A 59 -8.39 12.62 -7.31
N SER A 60 -9.15 11.63 -7.79
CA SER A 60 -9.87 10.70 -6.91
C SER A 60 -8.92 9.79 -6.13
N ALA A 61 -7.79 9.40 -6.74
CA ALA A 61 -6.84 8.47 -6.12
C ALA A 61 -5.91 9.15 -5.11
N ILE A 62 -5.32 10.30 -5.47
CA ILE A 62 -4.23 10.91 -4.68
C ILE A 62 -4.49 12.37 -4.31
N GLY A 63 -5.65 12.91 -4.67
CA GLY A 63 -5.98 14.31 -4.46
C GLY A 63 -5.27 15.26 -5.44
N GLU A 64 -5.74 16.50 -5.46
CA GLU A 64 -5.31 17.51 -6.43
C GLU A 64 -3.83 17.91 -6.25
N ALA A 65 -3.40 18.18 -5.01
CA ALA A 65 -2.03 18.60 -4.71
C ALA A 65 -0.99 17.58 -5.19
N LYS A 66 -1.15 16.29 -4.81
CA LYS A 66 -0.24 15.22 -5.23
C LYS A 66 -0.32 14.92 -6.71
N THR A 67 -1.51 15.04 -7.30
CA THR A 67 -1.66 14.93 -8.75
C THR A 67 -0.80 15.97 -9.45
N TYR A 68 -0.87 17.24 -9.04
CA TYR A 68 -0.06 18.28 -9.67
C TYR A 68 1.45 18.13 -9.40
N GLU A 69 1.87 17.64 -8.24
CA GLU A 69 3.27 17.25 -8.00
C GLU A 69 3.73 16.18 -9.01
N LEU A 70 2.92 15.14 -9.21
CA LEU A 70 3.21 14.07 -10.15
C LEU A 70 3.25 14.57 -11.61
N LEU A 71 2.30 15.40 -12.00
CA LEU A 71 2.21 15.93 -13.37
C LEU A 71 3.32 16.94 -13.71
N LYS A 72 4.01 17.52 -12.73
CA LYS A 72 5.23 18.32 -13.00
C LYS A 72 6.36 17.46 -13.56
N ILE A 73 6.44 16.20 -13.14
CA ILE A 73 7.50 15.27 -13.54
C ILE A 73 7.08 14.47 -14.78
N TYR A 74 5.87 13.90 -14.76
CA TYR A 74 5.42 12.95 -15.79
C TYR A 74 4.36 13.53 -16.74
N GLY A 75 4.01 14.81 -16.62
CA GLY A 75 2.96 15.43 -17.43
C GLY A 75 3.31 15.46 -18.92
N GLY A 76 2.53 14.72 -19.72
CA GLY A 76 2.76 14.52 -21.16
C GLY A 76 3.29 13.13 -21.51
N GLU A 77 3.75 12.37 -20.52
CA GLU A 77 4.30 11.02 -20.68
C GLU A 77 3.20 9.95 -20.69
N GLU A 78 3.56 8.77 -21.21
CA GLU A 78 2.75 7.55 -21.08
C GLU A 78 3.61 6.42 -20.51
N LEU A 79 3.29 6.04 -19.26
CA LEU A 79 4.08 5.08 -18.50
C LEU A 79 3.25 3.84 -18.20
N TYR A 80 3.92 2.69 -18.19
CA TYR A 80 3.33 1.50 -17.57
C TYR A 80 3.45 1.63 -16.05
N VAL A 81 2.35 1.47 -15.32
CA VAL A 81 2.34 1.51 -13.85
C VAL A 81 2.31 0.07 -13.32
N PRO A 82 3.37 -0.43 -12.65
CA PRO A 82 3.38 -1.78 -12.09
C PRO A 82 2.32 -1.96 -11.00
N ARG A 83 1.75 -3.18 -10.89
CA ARG A 83 0.68 -3.49 -9.92
C ARG A 83 1.12 -3.50 -8.46
N CYS A 84 2.40 -3.75 -8.21
CA CYS A 84 3.00 -3.83 -6.86
C CYS A 84 2.20 -4.69 -5.88
N GLU A 85 1.64 -5.82 -6.33
CA GLU A 85 0.71 -6.64 -5.53
C GLU A 85 1.36 -7.14 -4.23
N GLU A 86 2.64 -7.49 -4.27
CA GLU A 86 3.39 -7.91 -3.10
C GLU A 86 3.56 -6.79 -2.07
N ALA A 87 3.95 -5.59 -2.52
CA ALA A 87 4.08 -4.42 -1.67
C ALA A 87 2.72 -4.00 -1.07
N LEU A 88 1.66 -3.96 -1.88
CA LEU A 88 0.29 -3.69 -1.42
C LEU A 88 -0.17 -4.71 -0.37
N ARG A 89 0.11 -5.99 -0.59
CA ARG A 89 -0.21 -7.07 0.35
C ARG A 89 0.57 -6.91 1.66
N ALA A 90 1.85 -6.56 1.59
CA ALA A 90 2.68 -6.34 2.78
C ALA A 90 2.14 -5.19 3.65
N LEU A 91 1.83 -4.03 3.03
CA LEU A 91 1.24 -2.89 3.74
C LEU A 91 -0.13 -3.19 4.31
N ARG A 92 -1.00 -3.89 3.55
CA ARG A 92 -2.30 -4.33 4.05
C ARG A 92 -2.16 -5.19 5.30
N ASN A 93 -1.25 -6.16 5.26
CA ASN A 93 -1.03 -7.08 6.39
C ASN A 93 -0.48 -6.34 7.61
N GLU A 94 0.39 -5.34 7.42
CA GLU A 94 0.89 -4.48 8.48
C GLU A 94 -0.21 -3.65 9.12
N LYS A 95 -1.04 -2.98 8.30
CA LYS A 95 -2.16 -2.20 8.81
C LYS A 95 -3.18 -3.09 9.54
N PHE A 96 -3.48 -4.27 9.00
CA PHE A 96 -4.32 -5.27 9.67
C PHE A 96 -3.77 -5.61 11.05
N MET A 97 -2.47 -5.86 11.16
CA MET A 97 -1.83 -6.18 12.43
C MET A 97 -1.91 -5.00 13.42
N GLN A 98 -1.63 -3.77 12.96
CA GLN A 98 -1.74 -2.59 13.80
C GLN A 98 -3.16 -2.39 14.35
N ASP A 99 -4.17 -2.53 13.50
CA ASP A 99 -5.58 -2.44 13.92
C ASP A 99 -5.96 -3.59 14.86
N PHE A 100 -5.45 -4.80 14.61
CA PHE A 100 -5.69 -5.94 15.47
C PHE A 100 -5.14 -5.69 16.88
N LEU A 101 -3.88 -5.26 16.99
CA LEU A 101 -3.25 -4.94 18.28
C LEU A 101 -3.97 -3.79 18.99
N ASP A 102 -4.39 -2.76 18.26
CA ASP A 102 -5.16 -1.66 18.85
C ASP A 102 -6.47 -2.15 19.47
N LEU A 103 -7.24 -2.98 18.74
CA LEU A 103 -8.49 -3.56 19.26
C LEU A 103 -8.24 -4.48 20.47
N THR A 104 -7.25 -5.37 20.40
CA THR A 104 -7.08 -6.40 21.44
C THR A 104 -6.34 -5.90 22.66
N GLU A 105 -5.30 -5.07 22.47
CA GLU A 105 -4.42 -4.65 23.57
C GLU A 105 -4.86 -3.32 24.19
N ARG A 106 -5.37 -2.38 23.39
CA ARG A 106 -5.79 -1.07 23.90
C ARG A 106 -7.26 -1.00 24.24
N GLN A 107 -8.10 -1.63 23.43
CA GLN A 107 -9.56 -1.57 23.59
C GLN A 107 -10.14 -2.80 24.32
N GLY A 108 -9.32 -3.83 24.59
CA GLY A 108 -9.74 -5.04 25.32
C GLY A 108 -10.72 -5.93 24.57
N VAL A 109 -10.83 -5.77 23.24
CA VAL A 109 -11.69 -6.60 22.40
C VAL A 109 -11.11 -8.01 22.31
N SER A 110 -11.97 -9.04 22.38
CA SER A 110 -11.50 -10.42 22.26
C SER A 110 -10.88 -10.67 20.88
N LYS A 111 -9.84 -11.52 20.82
CA LYS A 111 -9.16 -11.86 19.55
C LYS A 111 -10.13 -12.40 18.49
N LEU A 112 -11.11 -13.20 18.92
CA LEU A 112 -12.13 -13.75 18.04
C LEU A 112 -13.00 -12.64 17.42
N LEU A 113 -13.48 -11.70 18.24
CA LEU A 113 -14.29 -10.59 17.76
C LEU A 113 -13.45 -9.65 16.86
N ALA A 114 -12.20 -9.36 17.23
CA ALA A 114 -11.29 -8.58 16.39
C ALA A 114 -11.09 -9.21 15.00
N MET A 115 -10.94 -10.53 14.91
CA MET A 115 -10.89 -11.24 13.63
C MET A 115 -12.18 -11.09 12.83
N SER A 116 -13.34 -11.37 13.44
CA SER A 116 -14.63 -11.26 12.78
C SER A 116 -14.92 -9.84 12.27
N THR A 117 -14.41 -8.81 12.94
CA THR A 117 -14.53 -7.41 12.50
C THR A 117 -13.51 -7.04 11.42
N LEU A 118 -12.24 -7.40 11.58
CA LEU A 118 -11.18 -6.92 10.69
C LEU A 118 -11.03 -7.74 9.41
N CYS A 119 -11.21 -9.06 9.44
CA CYS A 119 -11.03 -9.91 8.27
C CYS A 119 -11.91 -9.45 7.08
N PRO A 120 -13.22 -9.19 7.24
CA PRO A 120 -14.05 -8.65 6.16
C PRO A 120 -13.61 -7.26 5.71
N ARG A 121 -13.26 -6.36 6.65
CA ARG A 121 -12.82 -4.99 6.34
C ARG A 121 -11.56 -4.97 5.48
N TYR A 122 -10.64 -5.90 5.71
CA TYR A 122 -9.40 -6.05 4.95
C TYR A 122 -9.52 -7.03 3.78
N GLN A 123 -10.71 -7.59 3.55
CA GLN A 123 -11.00 -8.57 2.49
C GLN A 123 -10.05 -9.78 2.53
N ILE A 124 -9.83 -10.33 3.72
CA ILE A 124 -9.04 -11.54 3.94
C ILE A 124 -9.83 -12.59 4.68
N SER A 125 -9.48 -13.86 4.48
CA SER A 125 -10.05 -14.95 5.28
C SER A 125 -9.48 -14.97 6.69
N ASP A 126 -10.21 -15.53 7.65
CA ASP A 126 -9.72 -15.74 9.01
C ASP A 126 -8.40 -16.50 9.05
N ARG A 127 -8.24 -17.53 8.22
CA ARG A 127 -6.97 -18.26 8.08
C ARG A 127 -5.81 -17.35 7.71
N THR A 128 -6.05 -16.39 6.80
CA THR A 128 -5.04 -15.41 6.40
C THR A 128 -4.76 -14.43 7.54
N GLY A 129 -5.79 -13.96 8.25
CA GLY A 129 -5.67 -13.12 9.44
C GLY A 129 -4.77 -13.77 10.50
N TYR A 130 -5.04 -15.02 10.88
CA TYR A 130 -4.20 -15.76 11.81
C TYR A 130 -2.76 -15.97 11.31
N THR A 131 -2.59 -16.19 10.00
CA THR A 131 -1.24 -16.30 9.40
C THR A 131 -0.46 -15.00 9.53
N ILE A 132 -1.10 -13.85 9.28
CA ILE A 132 -0.50 -12.53 9.46
C ILE A 132 -0.06 -12.34 10.92
N ILE A 133 -0.93 -12.69 11.89
CA ILE A 133 -0.59 -12.56 13.30
C ILE A 133 0.60 -13.43 13.67
N ARG A 134 0.56 -14.71 13.30
CA ARG A 134 1.65 -15.66 13.62
C ARG A 134 2.98 -15.20 13.05
N SER A 135 3.00 -14.75 11.78
CA SER A 135 4.24 -14.32 11.09
C SER A 135 4.97 -13.14 11.72
N LYS A 136 4.33 -12.39 12.63
CA LYS A 136 4.97 -11.28 13.36
C LYS A 136 5.28 -11.64 14.82
N CYS A 137 4.64 -12.67 15.36
CA CYS A 137 4.87 -13.16 16.72
C CYS A 137 5.95 -14.25 16.79
N GLU A 138 6.19 -15.00 15.71
CA GLU A 138 7.29 -15.95 15.61
C GLU A 138 8.49 -15.28 14.92
N PRO A 139 9.68 -15.23 15.53
CA PRO A 139 10.89 -14.88 14.80
C PRO A 139 11.10 -15.95 13.72
N VAL A 140 11.41 -15.53 12.50
CA VAL A 140 11.70 -16.42 11.37
C VAL A 140 12.78 -17.40 11.81
N SER A 141 12.40 -18.64 12.16
CA SER A 141 13.39 -19.70 12.31
C SER A 141 13.85 -20.00 10.90
N HIS A 142 14.99 -19.44 10.51
CA HIS A 142 15.70 -19.94 9.34
C HIS A 142 16.02 -21.40 9.65
N GLN A 143 15.21 -22.32 9.11
CA GLN A 143 15.65 -23.69 8.96
C GLN A 143 16.84 -23.64 8.01
N ILE A 144 18.03 -23.62 8.60
CA ILE A 144 19.29 -23.86 7.90
C ILE A 144 19.16 -25.28 7.36
N ALA A 145 18.81 -25.39 6.08
CA ALA A 145 18.94 -26.64 5.36
C ALA A 145 20.44 -26.93 5.28
N LEU A 146 20.90 -27.87 6.09
CA LEU A 146 22.19 -28.53 5.92
C LEU A 146 22.05 -29.48 4.73
N PHE A 147 22.54 -29.07 3.57
CA PHE A 147 22.91 -29.95 2.47
C PHE A 147 24.28 -29.56 1.96
#